data_AF-A0A8T3U910-F1
#
_entry.id   AF-A0A8T3U910-F1
#
_cell.length_a   1.000
_cell.length_b   1.000
_cell.length_c   1.000
_cell.angle_alpha   90.00
_cell.angle_beta   90.00
_cell.angle_gamma   90.00
#
_symmetry.space_group_name_H-M   'P 1'
#
loop_
_entity.id
_entity.type
_entity.pdbx_description
1 polymer ?
#
loop_
_entity_poly.entity_id
_entity_poly.type
_entity_poly.pdbx_seq_one_letter_code
_entity_poly.pdbx_strand_id
1 'polypeptide(L)'
;MDTVQIDKKEIIANDNITLTYNGELKHSKRVFVHYGLNNWTNTNEVPMKSTVNGFVATISIPSDAYNIEFAFRNELNNWDNNSNMNYSFSVCPPSLFVEDTSSPLETPFFNTDFLLEYNLNQNFTNNQEQASEFMLDQNRKSYPIF
;
A
#
# COMPACT_ATOMS: atom_id res chain seq x y z
N MET A 1 -6.78 27.09 6.63
CA MET A 1 -6.59 26.04 5.61
C MET A 1 -6.28 24.78 6.38
N ASP A 2 -7.03 23.73 6.12
CA ASP A 2 -6.84 22.46 6.82
C ASP A 2 -5.53 21.84 6.37
N THR A 3 -4.81 21.26 7.32
CA THR A 3 -3.51 20.68 7.08
C THR A 3 -3.52 19.24 7.55
N VAL A 4 -3.29 18.34 6.60
CA VAL A 4 -3.01 16.92 6.84
C VAL A 4 -1.56 16.68 6.43
N GLN A 5 -0.75 16.25 7.39
CA GLN A 5 0.67 15.97 7.19
C GLN A 5 0.96 14.51 7.49
N ILE A 6 1.75 13.91 6.63
CA ILE A 6 2.32 12.58 6.83
C ILE A 6 3.83 12.78 6.99
N ASP A 7 4.41 12.07 7.96
CA ASP A 7 5.84 12.11 8.27
C ASP A 7 6.74 11.61 7.14
N LYS A 8 6.21 10.75 6.27
CA LYS A 8 6.91 10.17 5.13
C LYS A 8 6.63 10.92 3.83
N LYS A 9 7.66 11.03 2.99
CA LYS A 9 7.54 11.58 1.63
C LYS A 9 6.66 10.71 0.74
N GLU A 10 6.76 9.40 0.90
CA GLU A 10 6.00 8.39 0.16
C GLU A 10 5.36 7.43 1.17
N ILE A 11 4.11 7.05 0.94
CA ILE A 11 3.42 6.03 1.74
C ILE A 11 3.73 4.69 1.12
N ILE A 12 4.31 3.78 1.88
CA ILE A 12 4.74 2.47 1.40
C ILE A 12 3.87 1.40 2.07
N ALA A 13 3.41 0.42 1.30
CA ALA A 13 2.68 -0.72 1.81
C ALA A 13 3.57 -1.57 2.74
N ASN A 14 2.95 -2.21 3.75
CA ASN A 14 3.63 -2.94 4.83
C ASN A 14 4.54 -2.06 5.72
N ASP A 15 4.20 -0.78 5.85
CA ASP A 15 4.92 0.18 6.67
C ASP A 15 3.95 0.96 7.58
N ASN A 16 4.46 1.73 8.53
CA ASN A 16 3.67 2.61 9.38
C ASN A 16 3.87 4.07 9.00
N ILE A 17 2.80 4.86 8.99
CA ILE A 17 2.86 6.31 8.84
C ILE A 17 2.38 7.02 10.10
N THR A 18 2.90 8.22 10.33
CA THR A 18 2.40 9.14 11.35
C THR A 18 1.62 10.26 10.67
N LEU A 19 0.33 10.32 10.95
CA LEU A 19 -0.60 11.33 10.44
C LEU A 19 -0.79 12.43 11.47
N THR A 20 -0.60 13.68 11.07
CA THR A 20 -0.94 14.88 11.86
C THR A 20 -2.07 15.64 11.17
N TYR A 21 -3.15 15.89 11.90
CA TYR A 21 -4.32 16.63 11.45
C TYR A 21 -4.47 17.94 12.23
N ASN A 22 -4.58 19.05 11.48
CA ASN A 22 -4.90 20.37 11.99
C ASN A 22 -5.86 21.05 11.03
N GLY A 23 -7.14 20.72 11.16
CA GLY A 23 -8.23 21.26 10.34
C GLY A 23 -9.41 21.79 11.14
N GLU A 24 -10.61 21.75 10.55
CA GLU A 24 -11.85 22.30 11.13
C GLU A 24 -12.15 21.77 12.53
N LEU A 25 -11.82 20.50 12.81
CA LEU A 25 -12.12 19.84 14.08
C LEU A 25 -11.05 20.03 15.16
N LYS A 26 -10.03 20.90 14.94
CA LYS A 26 -8.87 21.06 15.84
C LYS A 26 -9.19 21.47 17.29
N HIS A 27 -10.37 22.05 17.53
CA HIS A 27 -10.83 22.47 18.86
C HIS A 27 -11.75 21.46 19.54
N SER A 28 -11.98 20.29 18.92
CA SER A 28 -12.81 19.23 19.49
C SER A 28 -12.11 18.56 20.68
N LYS A 29 -12.87 17.89 21.56
CA LYS A 29 -12.28 17.18 22.70
C LYS A 29 -11.55 15.90 22.25
N ARG A 30 -12.11 15.20 21.26
CA ARG A 30 -11.53 13.99 20.68
C ARG A 30 -11.71 14.03 19.18
N VAL A 31 -10.69 13.63 18.44
CA VAL A 31 -10.78 13.42 17.00
C VAL A 31 -10.39 11.99 16.70
N PHE A 32 -11.10 11.40 15.75
CA PHE A 32 -10.85 10.08 15.21
C PHE A 32 -10.51 10.25 13.73
N VAL A 33 -9.48 9.56 13.28
CA VAL A 33 -9.25 9.40 11.84
C VAL A 33 -10.06 8.19 11.40
N HIS A 34 -10.96 8.40 10.46
CA HIS A 34 -11.68 7.37 9.72
C HIS A 34 -11.03 7.24 8.35
N TYR A 35 -10.51 6.07 8.02
CA TYR A 35 -9.77 5.90 6.78
C TYR A 35 -10.20 4.67 6.00
N GLY A 36 -10.23 4.84 4.69
CA GLY A 36 -10.48 3.79 3.71
C GLY A 36 -9.17 3.39 3.05
N LEU A 37 -9.04 2.09 2.75
CA LEU A 37 -8.02 1.58 1.86
C LEU A 37 -8.66 1.13 0.55
N ASN A 38 -7.91 1.26 -0.53
CA ASN A 38 -8.29 0.72 -1.84
C ASN A 38 -9.71 1.14 -2.25
N ASN A 39 -9.97 2.46 -2.29
CA ASN A 39 -11.27 3.06 -2.56
C ASN A 39 -12.35 2.67 -1.54
N TRP A 40 -12.08 2.88 -0.24
CA TRP A 40 -13.03 2.58 0.85
C TRP A 40 -13.53 1.12 0.95
N THR A 41 -12.82 0.15 0.37
CA THR A 41 -13.20 -1.27 0.46
C THR A 41 -12.91 -1.87 1.83
N ASN A 42 -11.95 -1.30 2.57
CA ASN A 42 -11.66 -1.62 3.96
C ASN A 42 -11.59 -0.33 4.78
N THR A 43 -12.53 -0.13 5.69
CA THR A 43 -12.60 1.07 6.52
C THR A 43 -12.20 0.79 7.94
N ASN A 44 -11.40 1.69 8.49
CA ASN A 44 -10.84 1.58 9.82
C ASN A 44 -10.95 2.92 10.52
N GLU A 45 -10.89 2.88 11.84
CA GLU A 45 -10.96 4.08 12.64
C GLU A 45 -10.01 4.01 13.82
N VAL A 46 -9.27 5.09 14.03
CA VAL A 46 -8.27 5.19 15.09
C VAL A 46 -8.50 6.47 15.88
N PRO A 47 -8.59 6.41 17.22
CA PRO A 47 -8.60 7.62 18.05
C PRO A 47 -7.25 8.31 17.95
N MET A 48 -7.27 9.63 17.72
CA MET A 48 -6.06 10.42 17.62
C MET A 48 -5.64 11.00 18.98
N LYS A 49 -4.34 11.16 19.18
CA LYS A 49 -3.76 11.82 20.34
C LYS A 49 -3.70 13.33 20.11
N SER A 50 -4.30 14.11 21.02
CA SER A 50 -4.20 15.57 20.98
C SER A 50 -2.77 16.04 21.33
N THR A 51 -2.26 16.99 20.56
CA THR A 51 -0.95 17.62 20.73
C THR A 51 -1.05 19.13 20.49
N VAL A 52 0.02 19.87 20.76
CA VAL A 52 0.10 21.32 20.49
C VAL A 52 -0.02 21.67 19.00
N ASN A 53 0.33 20.74 18.11
CA ASN A 53 0.32 20.95 16.65
C ASN A 53 -0.95 20.42 15.97
N GLY A 54 -1.85 19.79 16.72
CA GLY A 54 -3.05 19.13 16.18
C GLY A 54 -3.23 17.73 16.76
N PHE A 55 -3.97 16.89 16.03
CA PHE A 55 -4.24 15.51 16.40
C PHE A 55 -3.32 14.56 15.65
N VAL A 56 -2.72 13.59 16.34
CA VAL A 56 -1.72 12.68 15.78
C VAL A 56 -2.17 11.23 15.93
N ALA A 57 -2.00 10.41 14.88
CA ALA A 57 -2.21 8.97 14.93
C ALA A 57 -1.15 8.24 14.11
N THR A 58 -0.82 7.01 14.53
CA THR A 58 -0.02 6.08 13.73
C THR A 58 -0.94 5.10 13.03
N ILE A 59 -0.72 4.88 11.74
CA ILE A 59 -1.54 4.00 10.89
C ILE A 59 -0.61 2.99 10.24
N SER A 60 -0.94 1.70 10.39
CA SER A 60 -0.27 0.61 9.68
C SER A 60 -0.89 0.44 8.30
N ILE A 61 -0.05 0.43 7.27
CA ILE A 61 -0.48 0.30 5.88
C ILE A 61 -0.35 -1.18 5.48
N PRO A 62 -1.46 -1.86 5.11
CA PRO A 62 -1.41 -3.23 4.65
C PRO A 62 -0.57 -3.42 3.38
N SER A 63 -0.08 -4.65 3.15
CA SER A 63 0.77 -4.98 2.00
C SER A 63 0.06 -4.88 0.65
N ASP A 64 -1.26 -4.99 0.64
CA ASP A 64 -2.14 -4.94 -0.54
C ASP A 64 -2.75 -3.55 -0.77
N ALA A 65 -2.35 -2.54 0.01
CA ALA A 65 -2.81 -1.17 -0.16
C ALA A 65 -2.13 -0.52 -1.37
N TYR A 66 -2.92 0.04 -2.29
CA TYR A 66 -2.46 0.91 -3.38
C TYR A 66 -2.97 2.35 -3.23
N ASN A 67 -3.95 2.57 -2.34
CA ASN A 67 -4.50 3.88 -2.04
C ASN A 67 -5.02 3.92 -0.59
N ILE A 68 -4.95 5.10 0.01
CA ILE A 68 -5.53 5.40 1.32
C ILE A 68 -6.24 6.75 1.29
N GLU A 69 -7.40 6.83 1.91
CA GLU A 69 -8.20 8.05 2.03
C GLU A 69 -8.57 8.31 3.49
N PHE A 70 -8.53 9.57 3.91
CA PHE A 70 -8.88 9.98 5.27
C PHE A 70 -10.10 10.90 5.30
N ALA A 71 -10.91 10.72 6.33
CA ALA A 71 -11.87 11.67 6.84
C ALA A 71 -11.71 11.73 8.37
N PHE A 72 -12.07 12.85 8.97
CA PHE A 72 -11.96 13.04 10.41
C PHE A 72 -13.34 13.24 11.00
N ARG A 73 -13.57 12.66 12.18
CA ARG A 73 -14.77 12.94 12.95
C ARG A 73 -14.44 13.24 14.39
N ASN A 74 -15.27 14.03 15.04
CA ASN A 74 -15.13 14.32 16.47
C ASN A 74 -16.08 13.47 17.32
N GLU A 75 -16.07 13.72 18.64
CA GLU A 75 -16.97 13.06 19.60
C GLU A 75 -18.46 13.40 19.44
N LEU A 76 -18.78 14.46 18.71
CA LEU A 76 -20.15 14.93 18.44
C LEU A 76 -20.67 14.45 17.08
N ASN A 77 -19.91 13.60 16.38
CA ASN A 77 -20.23 13.10 15.04
C ASN A 77 -20.26 14.19 13.95
N ASN A 78 -19.51 15.29 14.15
CA ASN A 78 -19.20 16.23 13.07
C ASN A 78 -18.05 15.68 12.24
N TRP A 79 -18.10 15.89 10.94
CA TRP A 79 -17.15 15.34 9.97
C TRP A 79 -16.38 16.45 9.25
N ASP A 80 -15.09 16.23 9.09
CA ASP A 80 -14.23 16.93 8.13
C ASP A 80 -13.75 15.89 7.13
N ASN A 81 -14.37 15.90 5.96
CA ASN A 81 -14.03 15.07 4.82
C ASN A 81 -13.53 15.94 3.65
N ASN A 82 -12.94 17.10 3.94
CA ASN A 82 -12.46 18.05 2.93
C ASN A 82 -13.54 18.39 1.88
N SER A 83 -14.74 18.78 2.31
CA SER A 83 -15.88 19.08 1.42
C SER A 83 -16.23 17.93 0.45
N ASN A 84 -16.27 16.70 0.95
CA ASN A 84 -16.50 15.46 0.20
C ASN A 84 -15.39 15.04 -0.78
N MET A 85 -14.24 15.72 -0.79
CA MET A 85 -13.09 15.29 -1.59
C MET A 85 -12.23 14.24 -0.87
N ASN A 86 -12.37 14.13 0.46
CA ASN A 86 -11.48 13.40 1.36
C ASN A 86 -10.02 13.88 1.25
N TYR A 87 -9.15 13.32 2.09
CA TYR A 87 -7.71 13.48 1.97
C TYR A 87 -7.15 12.18 1.39
N SER A 88 -6.87 12.14 0.08
CA SER A 88 -6.50 10.93 -0.65
C SER A 88 -5.02 10.91 -1.02
N PHE A 89 -4.38 9.76 -0.83
CA PHE A 89 -2.96 9.55 -1.11
C PHE A 89 -2.76 8.21 -1.84
N SER A 90 -1.79 8.18 -2.76
CA SER A 90 -1.34 6.92 -3.38
C SER A 90 -0.42 6.17 -2.43
N VAL A 91 -0.52 4.84 -2.43
CA VAL A 91 0.38 3.96 -1.69
C VAL A 91 1.29 3.26 -2.68
N CYS A 92 2.60 3.38 -2.47
CA CYS A 92 3.59 2.64 -3.22
C CYS A 92 3.61 1.18 -2.75
N PRO A 93 3.79 0.21 -3.66
CA PRO A 93 4.02 -1.18 -3.26
C PRO A 93 5.24 -1.27 -2.32
N PRO A 94 5.36 -2.35 -1.53
CA PRO A 94 6.49 -2.51 -0.63
C PRO A 94 7.77 -2.34 -1.41
N SER A 95 8.53 -1.31 -1.06
CA SER A 95 9.79 -1.05 -1.71
C SER A 95 10.79 -2.14 -1.28
N LEU A 96 11.28 -2.90 -2.25
CA LEU A 96 12.47 -3.71 -2.07
C LEU A 96 13.68 -2.77 -2.00
N PHE A 97 13.82 -2.00 -0.92
CA PHE A 97 15.01 -1.17 -0.77
C PHE A 97 16.20 -2.06 -0.42
N VAL A 98 17.00 -2.35 -1.45
CA VAL A 98 18.46 -2.40 -1.33
C VAL A 98 18.87 -1.04 -0.76
N GLU A 99 19.42 -1.02 0.45
CA GLU A 99 19.93 0.21 1.05
C GLU A 99 20.96 0.87 0.11
N ASP A 100 20.74 2.15 -0.21
CA ASP A 100 21.72 3.00 -0.90
C ASP A 100 22.99 3.09 -0.05
N THR A 101 23.96 2.21 -0.32
CA THR A 101 25.33 2.33 0.18
C THR A 101 26.00 3.54 -0.48
N SER A 102 25.84 4.71 0.11
CA SER A 102 26.66 5.90 -0.21
C SER A 102 28.06 5.81 0.41
N SER A 103 28.73 4.67 0.23
CA SER A 103 30.17 4.49 0.45
C SER A 103 30.73 3.62 -0.68
N PRO A 104 31.74 4.09 -1.44
CA PRO A 104 32.30 3.30 -2.51
C PRO A 104 33.26 2.28 -1.90
N LEU A 105 32.75 1.14 -1.45
CA LEU A 105 33.57 -0.05 -1.22
C LEU A 105 32.81 -1.27 -1.74
N GLU A 106 33.33 -1.79 -2.84
CA GLU A 106 32.95 -3.04 -3.49
C GLU A 106 32.75 -4.18 -2.47
N THR A 107 31.58 -4.83 -2.51
CA THR A 107 31.46 -6.23 -2.09
C THR A 107 30.53 -7.00 -3.03
N PRO A 108 30.88 -8.22 -3.47
CA PRO A 108 30.14 -8.99 -4.47
C PRO A 108 29.03 -9.84 -3.81
N PHE A 109 28.14 -9.22 -3.03
CA PHE A 109 27.15 -9.96 -2.23
C PHE A 109 25.70 -9.47 -2.35
N PHE A 110 25.36 -8.68 -3.38
CA PHE A 110 23.96 -8.61 -3.82
C PHE A 110 23.63 -9.90 -4.56
N ASN A 111 23.23 -10.90 -3.79
CA ASN A 111 22.72 -12.14 -4.33
C ASN A 111 21.40 -11.82 -5.07
N THR A 112 21.46 -11.88 -6.40
CA THR A 112 20.31 -11.81 -7.31
C THR A 112 19.33 -12.96 -7.09
N ASP A 113 19.61 -13.90 -6.17
CA ASP A 113 18.89 -15.15 -5.94
C ASP A 113 17.38 -15.00 -5.73
N PHE A 114 16.86 -14.02 -4.99
CA PHE A 114 15.40 -13.90 -4.82
C PHE A 114 14.67 -13.45 -6.10
N LEU A 115 15.25 -12.50 -6.83
CA LEU A 115 14.70 -12.07 -8.12
C LEU A 115 14.97 -13.09 -9.23
N LEU A 116 16.08 -13.81 -9.14
CA LEU A 116 16.42 -14.91 -10.03
C LEU A 116 15.44 -16.06 -9.81
N GLU A 117 15.16 -16.45 -8.56
CA GLU A 117 14.18 -17.47 -8.21
C GLU A 117 12.77 -17.06 -8.62
N TYR A 118 12.36 -15.80 -8.40
CA TYR A 118 11.06 -15.30 -8.88
C TYR A 118 10.95 -15.38 -10.41
N ASN A 119 11.95 -14.86 -11.14
CA ASN A 119 11.94 -14.89 -12.60
C ASN A 119 12.07 -16.31 -13.17
N LEU A 120 12.84 -17.18 -12.52
CA LEU A 120 12.94 -18.60 -12.88
C LEU A 120 11.61 -19.30 -12.66
N ASN A 121 10.97 -19.11 -11.51
CA ASN A 121 9.67 -19.72 -11.19
C ASN A 121 8.58 -19.26 -12.16
N GLN A 122 8.55 -17.98 -12.55
CA GLN A 122 7.64 -17.49 -13.58
C GLN A 122 7.92 -18.11 -14.96
N ASN A 123 9.19 -18.23 -15.35
CA ASN A 123 9.56 -18.89 -16.61
C ASN A 123 9.24 -20.40 -16.59
N PHE A 124 9.41 -21.09 -15.45
CA PHE A 124 9.03 -22.50 -15.31
C PHE A 124 7.52 -22.70 -15.48
N THR A 125 6.71 -21.87 -14.83
CA THR A 125 5.24 -21.94 -14.96
C THR A 125 4.80 -21.68 -16.39
N ASN A 126 5.30 -20.60 -17.03
CA ASN A 126 4.96 -20.28 -18.42
C ASN A 126 5.35 -21.40 -19.40
N ASN A 127 6.52 -22.02 -19.21
CA ASN A 127 6.98 -23.12 -20.05
C ASN A 127 6.15 -24.40 -19.83
N GLN A 128 5.64 -24.67 -18.62
CA GLN A 128 4.75 -25.82 -18.38
C GLN A 128 3.36 -25.63 -18.99
N GLU A 129 2.82 -24.42 -18.96
CA GLU A 129 1.55 -24.10 -19.62
C GLU A 129 1.67 -24.26 -21.14
N GLN A 130 2.75 -23.75 -21.74
CA GLN A 130 3.00 -23.89 -23.18
C GLN A 130 3.24 -25.34 -23.61
N ALA A 131 3.93 -26.15 -22.79
CA ALA A 131 4.11 -27.58 -23.03
C ALA A 131 2.79 -28.35 -22.90
N SER A 132 1.94 -27.99 -21.94
CA SER A 132 0.62 -28.60 -21.76
C SER A 132 -0.31 -28.28 -22.93
N GLU A 133 -0.33 -27.04 -23.42
CA GLU A 133 -1.08 -26.63 -24.61
C GLU A 133 -0.60 -27.34 -25.89
N PHE A 134 0.72 -27.50 -26.05
CA PHE A 134 1.29 -28.22 -27.18
C PHE A 134 0.85 -29.69 -27.17
N MET A 135 0.92 -30.37 -26.02
CA MET A 135 0.51 -31.78 -25.89
C MET A 135 -1.01 -31.96 -26.08
N LEU A 136 -1.83 -31.00 -25.62
CA LEU A 136 -3.26 -30.95 -25.89
C LEU A 136 -3.57 -30.76 -27.39
N ASP A 137 -2.81 -29.94 -28.10
CA ASP A 137 -2.98 -29.75 -29.55
C ASP A 137 -2.59 -30.99 -30.37
N GLN A 138 -1.53 -31.72 -29.96
CA GLN A 138 -1.15 -32.98 -30.60
C GLN A 138 -2.22 -34.07 -30.41
N ASN A 139 -2.84 -34.16 -29.23
CA ASN A 139 -3.94 -35.10 -28.97
C ASN A 139 -5.22 -34.73 -29.74
N ARG A 140 -5.49 -33.45 -30.00
CA ARG A 140 -6.62 -33.01 -30.84
C ARG A 140 -6.43 -33.30 -32.34
N LYS A 141 -5.18 -33.48 -32.78
CA LYS A 141 -4.84 -33.80 -34.19
C LYS A 141 -4.77 -35.31 -34.48
N SER A 142 -4.85 -36.18 -33.48
CA SER A 142 -4.90 -37.62 -33.66
C SER A 142 -6.34 -38.14 -33.59
N TYR A 143 -7.07 -38.00 -34.71
CA TYR A 143 -8.26 -38.82 -34.94
C TYR A 143 -7.86 -40.02 -35.81
N PRO A 144 -8.23 -41.26 -35.44
CA PRO A 144 -7.96 -42.41 -36.28
C PRO A 144 -8.83 -42.33 -37.54
N ILE A 145 -8.18 -42.46 -38.69
CA ILE A 145 -8.84 -42.71 -39.95
C ILE A 145 -9.25 -44.19 -39.90
N PHE A 146 -10.55 -44.46 -39.76
CA PHE A 146 -11.18 -45.71 -40.15
C PHE A 146 -12.43 -45.40 -40.95
#